data_AF-A0A9D1Z8D7-F1
#
_entry.id   AF-A0A9D1Z8D7-F1
#
_cell.length_a   1.000
_cell.length_b   1.000
_cell.length_c   1.000
_cell.angle_alpha   90.00
_cell.angle_beta   90.00
_cell.angle_gamma   90.00
#
_symmetry.space_group_name_H-M   'P 1'
#
loop_
_entity.id
_entity.type
_entity.pdbx_description
1 polymer ?
#
loop_
_entity_poly.entity_id
_entity_poly.type
_entity_poly.pdbx_seq_one_letter_code
_entity_poly.pdbx_strand_id
1 'polypeptide(L)'
;MKKRILFIFVLFVAVLALSACAKDESSEIEGEYHYSGITFERAEGLSFDDVKPLISSSNIFHFDGEINTISDVENFIRENIDVYYITKTTDQGQVRVGLKNFIEEITIAGETVVLSGSGESLSFAYTIQGNALCLDYPDGMVKYDFFFRSGKICYEIELIEGFTLVHEFSRT
;
A
#
# COMPACT_ATOMS: atom_id res chain seq x y z
N MET A 1 18.14 57.23 -14.14
CA MET A 1 17.83 56.20 -13.13
C MET A 1 16.34 55.75 -13.11
N LYS A 2 15.60 55.79 -14.23
CA LYS A 2 14.16 55.39 -14.26
C LYS A 2 13.87 54.06 -14.98
N LYS A 3 14.84 53.44 -15.66
CA LYS A 3 14.65 52.20 -16.44
C LYS A 3 14.91 50.90 -15.65
N ARG A 4 15.56 50.96 -14.48
CA ARG A 4 15.86 49.76 -13.66
C ARG A 4 14.74 49.36 -12.69
N ILE A 5 13.85 50.28 -12.34
CA ILE A 5 12.73 50.00 -11.41
C ILE A 5 11.58 49.26 -12.12
N LEU A 6 11.35 49.56 -13.41
CA LEU A 6 10.29 48.89 -14.18
C LEU A 6 10.59 47.39 -14.42
N PHE A 7 11.86 47.02 -14.54
CA PHE A 7 12.27 45.64 -14.81
C PHE A 7 12.11 44.73 -13.57
N ILE A 8 12.23 45.28 -12.37
CA ILE A 8 12.08 44.51 -11.11
C ILE A 8 10.59 44.25 -10.81
N PHE A 9 9.70 45.19 -11.16
CA PHE A 9 8.27 45.04 -10.91
C PHE A 9 7.60 44.00 -11.84
N VAL A 10 8.05 43.90 -13.10
CA VAL A 10 7.57 42.87 -14.05
C VAL A 10 8.07 41.48 -13.65
N LEU A 11 9.28 41.37 -13.10
CA LEU A 11 9.82 40.10 -12.63
C LEU A 11 9.09 39.58 -11.38
N PHE A 12 8.64 40.47 -10.49
CA PHE A 12 7.93 40.09 -9.27
C PHE A 12 6.50 39.59 -9.54
N VAL A 13 5.81 40.17 -10.54
CA VAL A 13 4.47 39.70 -10.96
C VAL A 13 4.55 38.37 -11.74
N ALA A 14 5.62 38.15 -12.50
CA ALA A 14 5.85 36.86 -13.17
C ALA A 14 6.13 35.71 -12.18
N VAL A 15 6.76 35.99 -11.04
CA VAL A 15 6.99 34.98 -9.98
C VAL A 15 5.71 34.69 -9.18
N LEU A 16 4.84 35.68 -8.96
CA LEU A 16 3.54 35.45 -8.29
C LEU A 16 2.48 34.80 -9.20
N ALA A 17 2.64 34.87 -10.52
CA ALA A 17 1.77 34.17 -11.47
C ALA A 17 2.15 32.68 -11.65
N LEU A 18 3.36 32.28 -11.25
CA LEU A 18 3.83 30.88 -11.30
C LEU A 18 3.49 30.08 -10.03
N SER A 19 3.05 30.72 -8.94
CA SER A 19 2.55 30.04 -7.74
C SER A 19 1.05 29.71 -7.79
N ALA A 20 0.33 30.08 -8.85
CA ALA A 20 -1.12 29.88 -8.98
C ALA A 20 -1.51 28.78 -9.99
N CYS A 21 -0.57 27.92 -10.38
CA CYS A 21 -0.86 26.73 -11.18
C CYS A 21 0.01 25.55 -10.73
N ALA A 22 0.11 25.35 -9.41
CA ALA A 22 0.27 23.99 -8.92
C ALA A 22 -1.07 23.33 -9.25
N LYS A 23 -1.09 22.55 -10.33
CA LYS A 23 -2.19 21.64 -10.61
C LYS A 23 -2.36 20.83 -9.33
N ASP A 24 -3.51 20.98 -8.69
CA ASP A 24 -3.78 20.40 -7.38
C ASP A 24 -3.79 18.87 -7.57
N GLU A 25 -2.63 18.22 -7.37
CA GLU A 25 -2.47 16.77 -7.50
C GLU A 25 -3.43 16.04 -6.56
N SER A 26 -3.93 16.72 -5.51
CA SER A 26 -5.02 16.24 -4.65
C SER A 26 -6.28 15.87 -5.46
N SER A 27 -6.67 16.71 -6.43
CA SER A 27 -7.87 16.45 -7.24
C SER A 27 -7.76 15.23 -8.16
N GLU A 28 -6.53 14.83 -8.52
CA GLU A 28 -6.31 13.62 -9.34
C GLU A 28 -6.37 12.34 -8.50
N ILE A 29 -6.09 12.41 -7.19
CA ILE A 29 -6.13 11.26 -6.28
C ILE A 29 -7.43 11.12 -5.49
N GLU A 30 -8.25 12.17 -5.40
CA GLU A 30 -9.56 12.07 -4.75
C GLU A 30 -10.40 10.99 -5.42
N GLY A 31 -11.05 10.15 -4.63
CA GLY A 31 -11.87 9.06 -5.13
C GLY A 31 -12.00 7.88 -4.18
N GLU A 32 -12.81 6.93 -4.61
CA GLU A 32 -13.06 5.67 -3.92
C GLU A 32 -12.20 4.58 -4.58
N TYR A 33 -11.45 3.86 -3.77
CA TYR A 33 -10.55 2.79 -4.21
C TYR A 33 -10.95 1.50 -3.50
N HIS A 34 -11.38 0.51 -4.27
CA HIS A 34 -11.81 -0.78 -3.72
C HIS A 34 -10.72 -1.82 -3.83
N TYR A 35 -10.67 -2.71 -2.83
CA TYR A 35 -9.77 -3.84 -2.83
C TYR A 35 -9.96 -4.67 -4.11
N SER A 36 -8.89 -4.77 -4.89
CA SER A 36 -8.88 -5.38 -6.23
C SER A 36 -8.06 -6.65 -6.30
N GLY A 37 -7.40 -7.04 -5.20
CA GLY A 37 -6.65 -8.28 -5.07
C GLY A 37 -5.22 -8.05 -4.61
N ILE A 38 -4.35 -9.00 -5.00
CA ILE A 38 -2.94 -9.03 -4.61
C ILE A 38 -2.03 -9.30 -5.80
N THR A 39 -0.81 -8.81 -5.70
CA THR A 39 0.35 -9.19 -6.52
C THR A 39 1.52 -9.57 -5.62
N PHE A 40 2.59 -10.08 -6.24
CA PHE A 40 3.80 -10.49 -5.52
C PHE A 40 5.01 -9.83 -6.15
N GLU A 41 5.94 -9.42 -5.30
CA GLU A 41 7.27 -8.99 -5.71
C GLU A 41 8.32 -9.99 -5.20
N ARG A 42 9.27 -10.31 -6.07
CA ARG A 42 10.32 -11.30 -5.80
C ARG A 42 11.68 -10.69 -6.08
N ALA A 43 12.62 -10.88 -5.16
CA ALA A 43 14.02 -10.60 -5.40
C ALA A 43 14.59 -11.54 -6.46
N GLU A 44 15.56 -11.04 -7.23
CA GLU A 44 16.31 -11.87 -8.16
C GLU A 44 17.06 -12.96 -7.40
N GLY A 45 16.98 -14.21 -7.88
CA GLY A 45 17.66 -15.35 -7.27
C GLY A 45 16.91 -16.05 -6.13
N LEU A 46 15.71 -15.58 -5.76
CA LEU A 46 14.85 -16.26 -4.79
C LEU A 46 14.49 -17.68 -5.29
N SER A 47 14.68 -18.68 -4.44
CA SER A 47 14.40 -20.09 -4.75
C SER A 47 13.13 -20.59 -4.06
N PHE A 48 12.61 -21.74 -4.50
CA PHE A 48 11.47 -22.36 -3.85
C PHE A 48 11.76 -22.75 -2.40
N ASP A 49 12.97 -23.22 -2.10
CA ASP A 49 13.34 -23.64 -0.75
C ASP A 49 13.31 -22.48 0.25
N ASP A 50 13.50 -21.24 -0.22
CA ASP A 50 13.42 -20.03 0.61
C ASP A 50 11.98 -19.71 1.02
N VAL A 51 11.02 -19.89 0.11
CA VAL A 51 9.60 -19.57 0.36
C VAL A 51 8.79 -20.75 0.88
N LYS A 52 9.27 -21.98 0.72
CA LYS A 52 8.62 -23.20 1.19
C LYS A 52 8.22 -23.16 2.67
N PRO A 53 9.03 -22.61 3.60
CA PRO A 53 8.65 -22.48 5.01
C PRO A 53 7.42 -21.61 5.26
N LEU A 54 7.05 -20.72 4.31
CA LEU A 54 5.84 -19.92 4.43
C LEU A 54 4.60 -20.79 4.47
N ILE A 55 4.62 -21.97 3.84
CA ILE A 55 3.50 -22.90 3.78
C ILE A 55 3.60 -23.91 4.93
N SER A 56 2.88 -23.65 6.03
CA SER A 56 2.81 -24.61 7.14
C SER A 56 1.94 -25.82 6.75
N SER A 57 2.32 -27.03 7.16
CA SER A 57 1.51 -28.24 6.93
C SER A 57 0.10 -28.12 7.49
N SER A 58 -0.08 -27.35 8.57
CA SER A 58 -1.39 -27.05 9.16
C SER A 58 -2.29 -26.16 8.32
N ASN A 59 -1.75 -25.46 7.32
CA ASN A 59 -2.54 -24.62 6.42
C ASN A 59 -2.84 -25.31 5.07
N ILE A 60 -2.21 -26.46 4.80
CA ILE A 60 -2.40 -27.24 3.55
C ILE A 60 -3.66 -28.10 3.60
N PHE A 61 -4.34 -28.22 4.76
CA PHE A 61 -5.53 -29.08 4.90
C PHE A 61 -6.70 -28.77 3.95
N HIS A 62 -6.65 -27.63 3.24
CA HIS A 62 -7.64 -27.22 2.24
C HIS A 62 -7.07 -27.04 0.82
N PHE A 63 -5.83 -27.46 0.57
CA PHE A 63 -5.20 -27.36 -0.74
C PHE A 63 -4.97 -28.75 -1.34
N ASP A 64 -5.72 -29.04 -2.40
CA ASP A 64 -5.66 -30.33 -3.12
C ASP A 64 -4.53 -30.38 -4.17
N GLY A 65 -3.72 -29.32 -4.28
CA GLY A 65 -2.60 -29.22 -5.23
C GLY A 65 -1.25 -29.63 -4.66
N GLU A 66 -0.30 -29.92 -5.54
CA GLU A 66 1.11 -30.01 -5.16
C GLU A 66 1.75 -28.61 -5.14
N ILE A 67 2.56 -28.31 -4.12
CA ILE A 67 3.32 -27.05 -4.02
C ILE A 67 4.79 -27.37 -4.21
N ASN A 68 5.31 -27.08 -5.42
CA ASN A 68 6.69 -27.40 -5.79
C ASN A 68 7.47 -26.20 -6.37
N THR A 69 6.79 -25.07 -6.60
CA THR A 69 7.38 -23.86 -7.15
C THR A 69 6.95 -22.62 -6.36
N ILE A 70 7.67 -21.51 -6.53
CA ILE A 70 7.28 -20.21 -5.95
C ILE A 70 5.90 -19.78 -6.48
N SER A 71 5.61 -20.04 -7.75
CA SER A 71 4.30 -19.70 -8.32
C SER A 71 3.17 -20.53 -7.69
N ASP A 72 3.42 -21.77 -7.29
CA ASP A 72 2.43 -22.57 -6.55
C ASP A 72 2.16 -21.97 -5.16
N VAL A 73 3.21 -21.47 -4.48
CA VAL A 73 3.08 -20.75 -3.20
C VAL A 73 2.22 -19.49 -3.36
N GLU A 74 2.45 -18.71 -4.40
CA GLU A 74 1.64 -17.52 -4.69
C GLU A 74 0.19 -17.85 -4.99
N ASN A 75 -0.05 -18.90 -5.80
CA ASN A 75 -1.40 -19.34 -6.12
C ASN A 75 -2.13 -19.81 -4.86
N PHE A 76 -1.46 -20.62 -4.03
CA PHE A 76 -1.98 -21.06 -2.75
C PHE A 76 -2.34 -19.87 -1.85
N ILE A 77 -1.46 -18.88 -1.71
CA ILE A 77 -1.75 -17.67 -0.91
C ILE A 77 -2.95 -16.92 -1.50
N ARG A 78 -3.00 -16.73 -2.82
CA ARG A 78 -4.08 -15.99 -3.50
C ARG A 78 -5.44 -16.65 -3.27
N GLU A 79 -5.51 -17.97 -3.37
CA GLU A 79 -6.74 -18.75 -3.20
C GLU A 79 -7.21 -18.83 -1.75
N ASN A 80 -6.29 -18.64 -0.79
CA ASN A 80 -6.58 -18.82 0.63
C ASN A 80 -6.42 -17.52 1.44
N ILE A 81 -6.25 -16.36 0.79
CA ILE A 81 -5.78 -15.14 1.46
C ILE A 81 -6.66 -14.69 2.63
N ASP A 82 -7.98 -14.89 2.52
CA ASP A 82 -8.97 -14.54 3.54
C ASP A 82 -8.80 -15.33 4.85
N VAL A 83 -8.28 -16.55 4.78
CA VAL A 83 -8.17 -17.49 5.92
C VAL A 83 -6.74 -17.84 6.27
N TYR A 84 -5.78 -17.44 5.43
CA TYR A 84 -4.39 -17.81 5.56
C TYR A 84 -3.62 -16.89 6.51
N TYR A 85 -2.74 -17.49 7.29
CA TYR A 85 -1.81 -16.80 8.18
C TYR A 85 -0.42 -17.43 8.13
N ILE A 86 0.60 -16.60 8.35
CA ILE A 86 1.96 -17.05 8.60
C ILE A 86 2.29 -16.96 10.10
N THR A 87 3.20 -17.81 10.55
CA THR A 87 3.71 -17.76 11.92
C THR A 87 5.05 -17.03 11.93
N LYS A 88 5.13 -15.90 12.63
CA LYS A 88 6.38 -15.15 12.85
C LYS A 88 6.90 -15.43 14.27
N THR A 89 8.22 -15.56 14.41
CA THR A 89 8.86 -15.68 15.73
C THR A 89 9.37 -14.32 16.16
N THR A 90 8.92 -13.84 17.33
CA THR A 90 9.35 -12.61 17.97
C THR A 90 10.12 -12.93 19.26
N ASP A 91 10.65 -11.89 19.90
CA ASP A 91 11.24 -11.95 21.24
C ASP A 91 10.25 -12.42 22.33
N GLN A 92 8.95 -12.27 22.07
CA GLN A 92 7.85 -12.68 22.96
C GLN A 92 7.24 -14.05 22.59
N GLY A 93 7.76 -14.75 21.59
CA GLY A 93 7.28 -16.07 21.15
C GLY A 93 6.74 -16.08 19.73
N GLN A 94 5.90 -17.07 19.40
CA GLN A 94 5.32 -17.19 18.06
C GLN A 94 3.99 -16.44 17.95
N VAL A 95 3.85 -15.60 16.93
CA VAL A 95 2.63 -14.86 16.61
C VAL A 95 2.10 -15.27 15.24
N ARG A 96 0.77 -15.31 15.10
CA ARG A 96 0.09 -15.56 13.82
C ARG A 96 -0.24 -14.22 13.17
N VAL A 97 0.13 -14.07 11.90
CA VAL A 97 -0.12 -12.88 11.10
C VAL A 97 -1.00 -13.27 9.92
N GLY A 98 -2.26 -12.81 9.93
CA GLY A 98 -3.17 -12.98 8.80
C GLY A 98 -2.69 -12.18 7.59
N LEU A 99 -2.89 -12.71 6.38
CA LEU A 99 -2.40 -12.06 5.16
C LEU A 99 -3.38 -11.05 4.58
N LYS A 100 -4.69 -11.35 4.54
CA LYS A 100 -5.67 -10.34 4.15
C LYS A 100 -5.99 -9.42 5.32
N ASN A 101 -5.84 -8.13 5.09
CA ASN A 101 -6.26 -7.11 6.03
C ASN A 101 -7.77 -6.85 5.94
N PHE A 102 -8.33 -6.21 6.96
CA PHE A 102 -9.75 -5.86 7.03
C PHE A 102 -10.16 -4.71 6.11
N ILE A 103 -9.20 -4.04 5.44
CA ILE A 103 -9.47 -2.89 4.58
C ILE A 103 -10.03 -3.37 3.23
N GLU A 104 -11.26 -2.96 2.94
CA GLU A 104 -12.00 -3.27 1.72
C GLU A 104 -12.08 -2.06 0.79
N GLU A 105 -12.06 -0.84 1.35
CA GLU A 105 -12.16 0.42 0.62
C GLU A 105 -11.26 1.49 1.23
N ILE A 106 -10.68 2.31 0.37
CA ILE A 106 -9.91 3.51 0.71
C ILE A 106 -10.55 4.69 -0.02
N THR A 107 -11.04 5.66 0.74
CA THR A 107 -11.70 6.85 0.19
C THR A 107 -10.88 8.08 0.53
N ILE A 108 -10.45 8.81 -0.51
CA ILE A 108 -9.69 10.06 -0.38
C ILE A 108 -10.60 11.21 -0.76
N ALA A 109 -10.84 12.13 0.18
CA ALA A 109 -11.64 13.33 -0.03
C ALA A 109 -11.07 14.50 0.77
N GLY A 110 -10.74 15.59 0.09
CA GLY A 110 -10.06 16.74 0.67
C GLY A 110 -8.77 16.34 1.39
N GLU A 111 -8.66 16.70 2.67
CA GLU A 111 -7.50 16.44 3.53
C GLU A 111 -7.61 15.12 4.31
N THR A 112 -8.60 14.28 3.99
CA THR A 112 -8.87 13.05 4.73
C THR A 112 -8.80 11.80 3.86
N VAL A 113 -8.27 10.73 4.45
CA VAL A 113 -8.36 9.35 3.96
C VAL A 113 -9.22 8.56 4.94
N VAL A 114 -10.20 7.82 4.41
CA VAL A 114 -11.02 6.90 5.16
C VAL A 114 -10.69 5.48 4.73
N LEU A 115 -10.28 4.65 5.69
CA LEU A 115 -10.10 3.20 5.51
C LEU A 115 -11.35 2.50 6.04
N SER A 116 -12.02 1.73 5.21
CA SER A 116 -13.26 1.03 5.58
C SER A 116 -13.16 -0.47 5.33
N GLY A 117 -13.78 -1.26 6.20
CA GLY A 117 -14.06 -2.67 5.94
C GLY A 117 -14.51 -3.42 7.19
N SER A 118 -15.14 -4.58 6.99
CA SER A 118 -15.77 -5.37 8.07
C SER A 118 -16.78 -4.60 8.95
N GLY A 119 -17.42 -3.56 8.38
CA GLY A 119 -18.39 -2.71 9.08
C GLY A 119 -17.79 -1.60 9.95
N GLU A 120 -16.46 -1.44 9.94
CA GLU A 120 -15.76 -0.36 10.64
C GLU A 120 -15.11 0.61 9.64
N SER A 121 -14.95 1.86 10.06
CA SER A 121 -14.25 2.90 9.29
C SER A 121 -13.35 3.71 10.19
N LEU A 122 -12.14 3.99 9.71
CA LEU A 122 -11.14 4.82 10.38
C LEU A 122 -10.77 5.98 9.46
N SER A 123 -10.75 7.19 10.01
CA SER A 123 -10.45 8.41 9.26
C SER A 123 -9.14 9.01 9.75
N PHE A 124 -8.29 9.40 8.80
CA PHE A 124 -6.97 9.95 9.05
C PHE A 124 -6.76 11.20 8.21
N ALA A 125 -6.04 12.18 8.78
CA ALA A 125 -5.36 13.17 7.95
C ALA A 125 -4.24 12.48 7.17
N TYR A 126 -3.86 13.02 6.02
CA TYR A 126 -2.80 12.44 5.21
C TYR A 126 -1.90 13.49 4.55
N THR A 127 -0.73 13.03 4.13
CA THR A 127 0.17 13.78 3.25
C THR A 127 0.66 12.86 2.13
N ILE A 128 1.03 13.44 0.99
CA ILE A 128 1.64 12.71 -0.13
C ILE A 128 3.11 13.09 -0.20
N GLN A 129 3.99 12.08 -0.27
CA GLN A 129 5.43 12.27 -0.40
C GLN A 129 5.97 11.41 -1.54
N GLY A 130 6.14 12.01 -2.72
CA GLY A 130 6.45 11.24 -3.94
C GLY A 130 5.28 10.31 -4.27
N ASN A 131 5.51 9.00 -4.28
CA ASN A 131 4.44 8.01 -4.44
C ASN A 131 3.88 7.50 -3.11
N ALA A 132 4.39 7.92 -1.96
CA ALA A 132 3.89 7.46 -0.67
C ALA A 132 2.63 8.24 -0.25
N LEU A 133 1.63 7.52 0.27
CA LEU A 133 0.44 8.05 0.94
C LEU A 133 0.64 7.87 2.45
N CYS A 134 1.07 8.94 3.12
CA CYS A 134 1.42 8.91 4.54
C CYS A 134 0.22 9.33 5.38
N LEU A 135 -0.36 8.40 6.15
CA LEU A 135 -1.47 8.69 7.05
C LEU A 135 -0.95 9.12 8.44
N ASP A 136 -1.64 10.08 9.05
CA ASP A 136 -1.37 10.54 10.42
C ASP A 136 -2.04 9.59 11.43
N TYR A 137 -1.36 8.47 11.70
CA TYR A 137 -1.83 7.46 12.64
C TYR A 137 -1.69 7.92 14.10
N PRO A 138 -2.74 7.80 14.92
CA PRO A 138 -2.63 7.88 16.37
C PRO A 138 -1.61 6.89 16.94
N ASP A 139 -0.97 7.28 18.04
CA ASP A 139 0.00 6.42 18.74
C ASP A 139 -0.63 5.07 19.13
N GLY A 140 0.10 3.98 18.85
CA GLY A 140 -0.32 2.61 19.15
C GLY A 140 -1.22 1.95 18.11
N MET A 141 -1.60 2.63 17.02
CA MET A 141 -2.31 2.00 15.91
C MET A 141 -1.34 1.28 14.95
N VAL A 142 -1.86 0.23 14.30
CA VAL A 142 -1.16 -0.43 13.20
C VAL A 142 -1.03 0.57 12.05
N LYS A 143 0.22 0.81 11.63
CA LYS A 143 0.54 1.71 10.52
C LYS A 143 0.63 0.89 9.24
N TYR A 144 0.06 1.42 8.17
CA TYR A 144 0.20 0.88 6.83
C TYR A 144 0.95 1.89 5.97
N ASP A 145 2.00 1.42 5.32
CA ASP A 145 2.78 2.23 4.40
C ASP A 145 2.14 2.12 3.01
N PHE A 146 1.19 3.01 2.75
CA PHE A 146 0.51 3.06 1.46
C PHE A 146 1.35 3.77 0.41
N PHE A 147 1.23 3.33 -0.84
CA PHE A 147 1.87 3.97 -1.97
C PHE A 147 1.04 3.86 -3.25
N PHE A 148 1.27 4.78 -4.18
CA PHE A 148 0.66 4.77 -5.50
C PHE A 148 1.54 3.99 -6.48
N ARG A 149 0.92 3.06 -7.22
CA ARG A 149 1.57 2.32 -8.31
C ARG A 149 0.58 2.03 -9.42
N SER A 150 0.89 2.46 -10.64
CA SER A 150 0.08 2.19 -11.83
C SER A 150 -1.41 2.57 -11.69
N GLY A 151 -1.69 3.71 -11.04
CA GLY A 151 -3.05 4.20 -10.82
C GLY A 151 -3.82 3.51 -9.67
N LYS A 152 -3.16 2.62 -8.92
CA LYS A 152 -3.70 1.96 -7.73
C LYS A 152 -3.08 2.51 -6.46
N ILE A 153 -3.82 2.40 -5.35
CA ILE A 153 -3.25 2.49 -4.01
C ILE A 153 -2.83 1.09 -3.61
N CYS A 154 -1.63 0.95 -3.07
CA CYS A 154 -1.07 -0.31 -2.64
C CYS A 154 -0.54 -0.21 -1.22
N TYR A 155 -0.45 -1.34 -0.52
CA TYR A 155 0.45 -1.50 0.62
C TYR A 155 1.05 -2.90 0.56
N GLU A 156 2.19 -3.07 1.21
CA GLU A 156 2.97 -4.29 1.13
C GLU A 156 3.19 -4.96 2.49
N ILE A 157 3.34 -6.28 2.45
CA ILE A 157 3.72 -7.10 3.59
C ILE A 157 4.88 -7.98 3.14
N GLU A 158 6.07 -7.75 3.70
CA GLU A 158 7.19 -8.67 3.53
C GLU A 158 6.90 -9.96 4.32
N LEU A 159 6.77 -11.06 3.57
CA LEU A 159 6.48 -12.38 4.13
C LEU A 159 7.77 -13.04 4.61
N ILE A 160 8.81 -12.94 3.78
CA ILE A 160 10.21 -13.28 4.06
C ILE A 160 11.08 -12.37 3.18
N GLU A 161 12.37 -12.23 3.50
CA GLU A 161 13.33 -11.44 2.74
C GLU A 161 13.23 -11.74 1.23
N GLY A 162 12.95 -10.69 0.46
CA GLY A 162 12.85 -10.78 -1.00
C GLY A 162 11.57 -11.44 -1.52
N PHE A 163 10.57 -11.71 -0.68
CA PHE A 163 9.25 -12.18 -1.10
C PHE A 163 8.14 -11.37 -0.42
N THR A 164 7.57 -10.46 -1.20
CA THR A 164 6.62 -9.45 -0.72
C THR A 164 5.25 -9.67 -1.33
N LEU A 165 4.23 -9.63 -0.46
CA LEU A 165 2.83 -9.60 -0.86
C LEU A 165 2.39 -8.14 -0.99
N VAL A 166 1.79 -7.76 -2.12
CA VAL A 166 1.29 -6.41 -2.34
C VAL A 166 -0.23 -6.46 -2.48
N HIS A 167 -0.94 -5.73 -1.61
CA HIS A 167 -2.38 -5.53 -1.71
C HIS A 167 -2.66 -4.33 -2.61
N GLU A 168 -3.67 -4.45 -3.46
CA GLU A 168 -3.96 -3.44 -4.48
C GLU A 168 -5.40 -2.96 -4.42
N PHE A 169 -5.59 -1.64 -4.46
CA PHE A 169 -6.89 -0.98 -4.47
C PHE A 169 -7.04 -0.21 -5.77
N SER A 170 -8.05 -0.57 -6.54
CA SER A 170 -8.33 0.05 -7.83
C SER A 170 -9.45 1.06 -7.68
N ARG A 171 -9.31 2.20 -8.37
CA ARG A 171 -10.34 3.24 -8.40
C ARG A 171 -11.60 2.73 -9.14
N THR A 172 -12.78 3.04 -8.61
CA THR A 172 -14.09 2.77 -9.24
C THR A 172 -14.62 3.96 -10.03
#